data_AF-X1L6L1-F1
#
_entry.id   AF-X1L6L1-F1
#
_cell.length_a   1.000
_cell.length_b   1.000
_cell.length_c   1.000
_cell.angle_alpha   90.00
_cell.angle_beta   90.00
_cell.angle_gamma   90.00
#
_symmetry.space_group_name_H-M   'P 1'
#
loop_
_entity.id
_entity.type
_entity.pdbx_description
1 polymer ?
#
loop_
_entity_poly.entity_id
_entity_poly.type
_entity_poly.pdbx_seq_one_letter_code
_entity_poly.pdbx_strand_id
1 'polypeptide(L)' 'MRLIENLKFDEKGLIPAIAQDDDTGEVLMLGYMDKEALRRTLSSGEVWFYSRSRQELWHKGETSGSRIKV' A
#
# COMPACT_ATOMS: atom_id res chain seq x y z
N MET A 1 2.98 -16.38 3.39
CA MET A 1 1.91 -15.79 2.56
C MET A 1 2.19 -16.07 1.09
N ARG A 2 1.48 -17.03 0.48
CA ARG A 2 1.72 -17.44 -0.92
C ARG A 2 1.43 -16.33 -1.94
N LEU A 3 0.65 -15.32 -1.54
CA LEU A 3 0.24 -14.20 -2.40
C LEU A 3 1.42 -13.27 -2.77
N ILE A 4 2.19 -12.80 -1.77
CA ILE A 4 3.24 -11.80 -1.99
C ILE A 4 4.40 -12.38 -2.83
N GLU A 5 4.72 -13.66 -2.66
CA GLU A 5 5.83 -14.30 -3.40
C GLU A 5 5.57 -14.40 -4.91
N ASN A 6 4.31 -14.35 -5.35
CA ASN A 6 3.94 -14.41 -6.76
C ASN A 6 3.86 -13.03 -7.42
N LEU A 7 4.10 -11.95 -6.68
CA LEU A 7 4.06 -10.58 -7.20
C LEU A 7 5.39 -10.21 -7.86
N LYS A 8 5.30 -9.51 -8.99
CA LYS A 8 6.47 -8.98 -9.70
C LYS A 8 6.75 -7.54 -9.23
N PHE A 9 7.79 -7.38 -8.43
CA PHE A 9 8.32 -6.08 -8.04
C PHE A 9 9.29 -5.57 -9.11
N ASP A 10 9.50 -4.26 -9.16
CA ASP A 10 10.53 -3.61 -9.98
C ASP A 10 11.95 -3.85 -9.42
N GLU A 11 12.97 -3.30 -10.09
CA GLU A 11 14.37 -3.45 -9.62
C GLU A 11 14.65 -2.80 -8.25
N LYS A 12 13.74 -1.97 -7.74
CA LYS A 12 13.82 -1.33 -6.42
C LYS A 12 13.01 -2.08 -5.36
N GLY A 13 12.40 -3.21 -5.71
CA GLY A 13 11.57 -3.99 -4.81
C GLY A 13 10.19 -3.37 -4.56
N LEU A 14 9.69 -2.53 -5.48
CA LEU A 14 8.41 -1.83 -5.35
C LEU A 14 7.39 -2.33 -6.37
N ILE A 15 6.10 -2.21 -6.01
CA ILE A 15 4.96 -2.44 -6.89
C ILE A 15 4.02 -1.22 -6.83
N PRO A 16 3.48 -0.73 -7.96
CA PRO A 16 2.43 0.29 -7.92
C PRO A 16 1.15 -0.29 -7.32
N ALA A 17 0.49 0.47 -6.45
CA ALA A 17 -0.75 0.09 -5.80
C ALA A 17 -1.78 1.22 -5.97
N ILE A 18 -2.96 0.87 -6.49
CA ILE A 18 -4.08 1.79 -6.65
C ILE A 18 -5.04 1.56 -5.49
N ALA A 19 -5.33 2.61 -4.73
CA ALA A 19 -6.45 2.61 -3.79
C ALA A 19 -7.69 3.11 -4.53
N GLN A 20 -8.75 2.31 -4.49
CA GLN A 20 -10.03 2.58 -5.13
C GLN A 20 -11.10 2.49 -4.06
N ASP A 21 -12.08 3.39 -4.12
CA ASP A 21 -13.28 3.34 -3.29
C ASP A 21 -14.13 2.12 -3.69
N ASP A 22 -14.52 1.30 -2.72
CA ASP A 22 -15.18 0.01 -2.96
C ASP A 22 -16.65 0.15 -3.36
N ASP A 23 -17.32 1.20 -2.90
CA ASP A 23 -18.72 1.50 -3.21
C ASP A 23 -18.87 2.16 -4.59
N THR A 24 -18.02 3.14 -4.91
CA THR A 24 -18.16 4.00 -6.10
C THR A 24 -17.25 3.59 -7.25
N GLY A 25 -16.17 2.85 -6.98
CA GLY A 25 -15.12 2.59 -7.95
C GLY A 25 -14.23 3.81 -8.26
N GLU A 26 -14.33 4.91 -7.50
CA GLU A 26 -13.46 6.07 -7.70
C GLU A 26 -12.00 5.71 -7.39
N VAL A 27 -11.08 6.08 -8.28
CA VAL A 27 -9.63 5.95 -8.01
C VAL A 27 -9.21 7.06 -7.05
N LEU A 28 -8.94 6.69 -5.81
CA LEU A 28 -8.58 7.62 -4.74
C LEU A 28 -7.12 8.06 -4.85
N MET A 29 -6.21 7.12 -5.10
CA MET A 29 -4.78 7.42 -5.23
C MET A 29 -3.96 6.28 -5.83
N LEU A 30 -2.79 6.63 -6.35
CA LEU A 30 -1.70 5.71 -6.65
C LEU A 30 -0.56 5.90 -5.63
N GLY A 31 -0.13 4.79 -5.04
CA GLY A 31 1.07 4.71 -4.21
C GLY A 31 1.99 3.58 -4.68
N TYR A 32 3.07 3.37 -3.95
CA TYR A 32 3.98 2.23 -4.14
C TYR A 32 4.01 1.42 -2.86
N MET A 33 4.18 0.10 -2.97
CA MET A 33 4.37 -0.78 -1.83
C MET A 33 5.62 -1.62 -2.04
N ASP A 34 6.40 -1.83 -0.99
CA ASP A 34 7.37 -2.91 -0.92
C ASP A 34 6.70 -4.17 -0.32
N LYS A 35 7.48 -5.25 -0.17
CA LYS A 35 6.97 -6.50 0.43
C LYS A 35 6.43 -6.29 1.86
N GLU A 36 7.05 -5.43 2.65
CA GLU A 36 6.66 -5.19 4.04
C GLU A 36 5.38 -4.35 4.15
N ALA A 37 5.21 -3.32 3.32
CA ALA A 37 3.98 -2.54 3.21
C ALA A 37 2.79 -3.43 2.82
N LEU A 38 2.97 -4.34 1.86
CA LEU A 38 1.95 -5.34 1.51
C LEU A 38 1.64 -6.27 2.69
N ARG A 39 2.67 -6.77 3.38
CA ARG A 39 2.49 -7.65 4.54
C ARG A 39 1.71 -6.95 5.64
N ARG A 40 2.06 -5.71 5.97
CA ARG A 40 1.35 -4.90 6.98
C ARG A 40 -0.09 -4.67 6.58
N THR A 41 -0.32 -4.24 5.33
CA THR A 41 -1.66 -4.01 4.79
C THR A 41 -2.56 -5.23 4.97
N LEU A 42 -2.08 -6.41 4.55
CA LEU A 42 -2.84 -7.65 4.64
C LEU A 42 -3.03 -8.15 6.08
N SER A 43 -2.11 -7.80 6.99
CA SER A 43 -2.21 -8.19 8.41
C SER A 43 -3.06 -7.25 9.26
N SER A 44 -3.10 -5.95 8.94
CA SER A 44 -3.81 -4.93 9.73
C SER A 44 -5.19 -4.57 9.16
N GLY A 45 -5.45 -4.86 7.88
CA GLY A 45 -6.66 -4.39 7.19
C GLY A 45 -6.67 -2.87 6.98
N GLU A 46 -5.50 -2.23 7.01
CA GLU A 46 -5.33 -0.78 6.80
C GLU A 46 -4.21 -0.56 5.79
N VAL A 47 -4.34 0.44 4.92
CA VAL A 47 -3.38 0.64 3.82
C VAL A 47 -2.02 1.16 4.33
N TRP A 48 -0.96 0.41 4.01
CA TRP A 48 0.43 0.83 4.14
C TRP A 48 1.06 1.01 2.77
N PHE A 49 1.70 2.15 2.55
CA PHE A 49 2.54 2.40 1.38
C PHE A 49 4.02 2.43 1.77
N TYR A 50 4.89 2.43 0.76
CA TYR A 50 6.29 2.77 0.88
C TYR A 50 6.54 4.16 0.27
N SER A 51 6.97 5.12 1.09
CA SER A 51 7.32 6.46 0.64
C SER A 51 8.67 6.45 -0.04
N ARG A 52 8.70 6.59 -1.37
CA ARG A 52 9.96 6.56 -2.13
C ARG A 52 10.90 7.72 -1.83
N SER A 53 10.37 8.88 -1.46
CA SER A 53 11.17 10.06 -1.14
C SER A 53 11.75 10.02 0.28
N ARG A 54 11.02 9.42 1.22
CA ARG A 54 11.45 9.29 2.62
C ARG A 54 12.11 7.94 2.92
N GLN A 55 12.02 7.00 1.98
CA GLN A 55 12.52 5.63 2.10
C GLN A 55 11.99 4.89 3.33
N GLU A 56 10.72 5.13 3.67
CA GLU A 56 10.08 4.60 4.88
C GLU A 56 8.69 4.04 4.58
N LEU A 57 8.22 3.15 5.47
CA LEU A 57 6.84 2.70 5.48
C LEU A 57 5.94 3.85 5.92
N TRP A 58 4.83 4.05 5.21
CA TRP A 58 3.86 5.09 5.51
C TRP A 58 2.48 4.47 5.72
N HIS A 59 1.98 4.56 6.94
CA HIS A 59 0.61 4.17 7.25
C HIS A 59 -0.33 5.29 6.77
N LYS A 60 -1.13 5.04 5.74
CA LYS A 60 -1.99 6.08 5.14
C LYS A 60 -2.87 6.71 6.21
N GLY A 61 -2.80 8.03 6.33
CA GLY A 61 -3.58 8.80 7.31
C GLY A 61 -2.92 8.94 8.69
N GLU A 62 -1.65 8.56 8.87
CA GLU A 62 -0.99 8.61 10.19
C GLU A 62 -0.93 10.00 10.80
N THR A 63 -0.77 11.02 9.96
CA THR A 63 -0.78 12.42 10.40
C THR A 63 -2.17 13.05 10.33
N SER A 64 -2.97 12.70 9.30
CA SER A 64 -4.25 13.38 9.04
C SER A 64 -5.47 12.73 9.73
N GLY A 65 -5.32 11.51 10.25
CA GLY A 65 -6.43 10.68 10.71
C GLY A 65 -7.23 9.99 9.60
N SER A 66 -6.99 10.32 8.32
CA SER A 66 -7.74 9.79 7.17
C SER A 66 -7.19 8.44 6.71
N ARG A 67 -7.61 7.36 7.40
CA ARG A 67 -7.25 5.96 7.11
C ARG A 67 -8.02 5.42 5.90
N ILE A 68 -7.43 4.45 5.22
CA ILE A 68 -8.10 3.61 4.20
C ILE A 68 -8.03 2.17 4.70
N LYS A 69 -9.18 1.50 4.75
CA LYS A 69 -9.29 0.09 5.15
C LYS A 69 -9.31 -0.81 3.91
N VAL A 70 -8.91 -2.08 4.09
CA VAL A 70 -8.88 -3.12 3.06
C VAL A 70 -9.77 -4.28 3.48
#